data_AF-A0A1S3VSM6-F1
#
_entry.id   AF-A0A1S3VSM6-F1
#
_cell.length_a   1.000
_cell.length_b   1.000
_cell.length_c   1.000
_cell.angle_alpha   90.00
_cell.angle_beta   90.00
_cell.angle_gamma   90.00
#
_symmetry.space_group_name_H-M   'P 1'
#
loop_
_entity.id
_entity.type
_entity.pdbx_description
1 polymer ?
#
loop_
_entity_poly.entity_id
_entity_poly.type
_entity_poly.pdbx_seq_one_letter_code
_entity_poly.pdbx_strand_id
1 'polypeptide(L)'
;MVLSSSMILSNSPFASPSLPTSTSAKLETFSLNYDGIIRIRGFTASSVTPRNRKLSTCSASRDGNASVETDAPFPADYSELLEQAKVAVNLAMKDNRQLMEIEFPTAGLGSVPGDGEGGIEMTESMQLIREFCDRFIIPEKVTRTRIFFPEANEVDFARQSVFSGSSLKLDYLTKPSFFEDFGFVEKVKMSDRVKTEDELFLVAYPYFNVNEILVVEELYKEAVLNTERKLIIFNGELDRIRSGYYPPFFYPKLGALTKTFLPMMETVYYIHNFKGRNGGTLFRCYPGPWKVLRRVGPRKYVCLHEQNSMPSLKEVALEILPSA
;
A
#
# COMPACT_ATOMS: atom_id res chain seq x y z
N MET A 1 -3.73 -20.07 65.88
CA MET A 1 -4.21 -21.26 65.13
C MET A 1 -4.00 -20.91 63.66
N VAL A 2 -2.87 -21.22 63.00
CA VAL A 2 -2.33 -22.53 62.57
C VAL A 2 -3.36 -23.43 61.89
N LEU A 3 -3.19 -23.57 60.56
CA LEU A 3 -3.21 -24.78 59.71
C LEU A 3 -3.39 -24.28 58.25
N SER A 4 -2.36 -24.21 57.41
CA SER A 4 -1.59 -25.28 56.73
C SER A 4 -2.41 -26.13 55.75
N SER A 5 -1.79 -26.35 54.57
CA SER A 5 -1.96 -27.41 53.56
C SER A 5 -2.49 -26.87 52.22
N SER A 6 -1.95 -27.19 51.04
CA SER A 6 -0.77 -27.93 50.60
C SER A 6 -0.69 -27.78 49.08
N MET A 7 0.53 -27.70 48.54
CA MET A 7 0.81 -27.74 47.09
C MET A 7 0.37 -29.06 46.45
N ILE A 8 -0.15 -28.99 45.23
CA ILE A 8 -0.12 -30.10 44.27
C ILE A 8 0.37 -29.54 42.92
N LEU A 9 1.61 -29.86 42.58
CA LEU A 9 2.13 -29.82 41.21
C LEU A 9 1.51 -30.99 40.43
N SER A 10 0.85 -30.73 39.30
CA SER A 10 0.60 -31.75 38.29
C SER A 10 1.52 -31.54 37.09
N ASN A 11 2.60 -32.33 37.06
CA ASN A 11 3.43 -32.57 35.89
C ASN A 11 2.67 -33.48 34.90
N SER A 12 2.55 -33.07 33.64
CA SER A 12 2.42 -33.96 32.48
C SER A 12 2.73 -33.17 31.19
N PRO A 13 3.16 -33.81 30.09
CA PRO A 13 4.47 -33.54 29.51
C PRO A 13 4.44 -32.76 28.20
N PHE A 14 5.56 -32.09 27.94
CA PHE A 14 5.94 -31.53 26.65
C PHE A 14 5.85 -32.59 25.54
N ALA A 15 4.91 -32.41 24.61
CA ALA A 15 4.92 -33.09 23.32
C ALA A 15 5.79 -32.28 22.36
N SER A 16 6.96 -32.81 22.02
CA SER A 16 7.82 -32.30 20.95
C SER A 16 7.25 -32.73 19.60
N PRO A 17 6.98 -31.83 18.64
CA PRO A 17 6.72 -32.25 17.28
C PRO A 17 8.03 -32.70 16.64
N SER A 18 8.11 -34.00 16.38
CA SER A 18 9.16 -34.66 15.61
C SER A 18 9.26 -34.11 14.19
N LEU A 19 10.46 -33.72 13.79
CA LEU A 19 10.83 -33.40 12.40
C LEU A 19 10.49 -34.57 11.45
N PRO A 20 9.84 -34.32 10.31
CA PRO A 20 9.80 -35.31 9.23
C PRO A 20 11.19 -35.42 8.58
N THR A 21 11.65 -36.66 8.53
CA THR A 21 12.88 -37.17 7.95
C THR A 21 13.05 -36.71 6.49
N SER A 22 14.22 -36.14 6.18
CA SER A 22 14.62 -35.76 4.84
C SER A 22 14.77 -36.99 3.94
N THR A 23 13.84 -37.17 3.00
CA THR A 23 14.07 -38.08 1.88
C THR A 23 14.93 -37.35 0.85
N SER A 24 16.20 -37.79 0.77
CA SER A 24 17.19 -37.37 -0.20
C SER A 24 16.72 -37.59 -1.64
N ALA A 25 16.38 -36.50 -2.33
CA ALA A 25 16.29 -36.49 -3.79
C ALA A 25 17.64 -36.05 -4.38
N LYS A 26 18.29 -36.97 -5.09
CA LYS A 26 19.54 -36.76 -5.84
C LYS A 26 19.40 -35.57 -6.78
N LEU A 27 20.22 -34.54 -6.58
CA LEU A 27 20.47 -33.51 -7.58
C LEU A 27 21.47 -34.09 -8.59
N GLU A 28 20.98 -34.56 -9.74
CA GLU A 28 21.87 -34.83 -10.87
C GLU A 28 22.34 -33.50 -11.46
N THR A 29 23.65 -33.30 -11.39
CA THR A 29 24.36 -32.15 -11.92
C THR A 29 24.48 -32.31 -13.42
N PHE A 30 23.74 -31.54 -14.21
CA PHE A 30 23.98 -31.44 -15.65
C PHE A 30 24.90 -30.26 -15.93
N SER A 31 26.17 -30.58 -16.17
CA SER A 31 27.17 -29.68 -16.74
C SER A 31 26.80 -29.35 -18.19
N LEU A 32 26.55 -28.08 -18.49
CA LEU A 32 26.44 -27.59 -19.87
C LEU A 32 27.84 -27.26 -20.40
N ASN A 33 28.39 -28.18 -21.19
CA ASN A 33 29.54 -27.91 -22.05
C ASN A 33 29.09 -27.02 -23.21
N TYR A 34 29.66 -25.82 -23.29
CA TYR A 34 29.66 -24.99 -24.49
C TYR A 34 30.63 -25.60 -25.50
N ASP A 35 30.12 -26.11 -26.62
CA ASP A 35 30.79 -26.07 -27.93
C ASP A 35 29.88 -26.71 -28.99
N GLY A 36 29.59 -25.97 -30.06
CA GLY A 36 28.82 -26.53 -31.18
C GLY A 36 28.26 -25.50 -32.15
N ILE A 37 29.11 -24.99 -33.04
CA ILE A 37 28.71 -24.30 -34.28
C ILE A 37 27.86 -25.25 -35.12
N ILE A 38 26.62 -24.86 -35.45
CA ILE A 38 25.85 -25.52 -36.51
C ILE A 38 25.42 -24.48 -37.55
N ARG A 39 26.09 -24.53 -38.71
CA ARG A 39 25.65 -23.95 -39.99
C ARG A 39 24.59 -24.86 -40.59
N ILE A 40 23.44 -24.30 -40.98
CA ILE A 40 22.58 -24.87 -42.03
C ILE A 40 22.13 -23.75 -42.97
N ARG A 41 22.17 -24.06 -44.27
CA ARG A 41 22.10 -23.17 -45.44
C ARG A 41 20.85 -23.57 -46.28
N GLY A 42 20.11 -22.58 -46.80
CA GLY A 42 19.04 -22.71 -47.81
C GLY A 42 17.67 -23.05 -47.22
N PHE A 43 16.53 -22.44 -47.59
CA PHE A 43 16.11 -21.90 -48.90
C PHE A 43 14.96 -20.89 -48.76
N THR A 44 14.89 -19.96 -49.73
CA THR A 44 13.75 -19.16 -50.26
C THR A 44 12.98 -18.17 -49.38
N ALA A 45 13.12 -16.91 -49.78
CA ALA A 45 12.37 -15.74 -49.37
C ALA A 45 10.98 -15.66 -50.04
N SER A 46 9.99 -15.19 -49.28
CA SER A 46 8.87 -14.40 -49.81
C SER A 46 8.80 -13.11 -48.99
N SER A 47 9.16 -12.02 -49.64
CA SER A 47 9.15 -10.67 -49.12
C SER A 47 7.71 -10.16 -48.98
N VAL A 48 7.24 -10.02 -47.73
CA VAL A 48 6.08 -9.20 -47.41
C VAL A 48 6.58 -8.02 -46.59
N THR A 49 6.49 -6.84 -47.18
CA THR A 49 6.88 -5.54 -46.63
C THR A 49 6.19 -5.25 -45.29
N PRO A 50 6.91 -4.91 -44.20
CA PRO A 50 6.29 -4.38 -43.00
C PRO A 50 5.94 -2.90 -43.22
N ARG A 51 4.67 -2.55 -43.05
CA ARG A 51 4.19 -1.16 -42.93
C ARG A 51 4.88 -0.50 -41.73
N ASN A 52 5.65 0.55 -41.99
CA ASN A 52 6.23 1.45 -41.00
C ASN A 52 5.17 1.89 -39.96
N ARG A 53 5.19 1.30 -38.76
CA ARG A 53 4.67 1.97 -37.57
C ARG A 53 5.82 2.76 -36.97
N LYS A 54 5.72 4.09 -37.04
CA LYS A 54 6.66 5.03 -36.41
C LYS A 54 6.81 4.66 -34.94
N LEU A 55 8.01 4.20 -34.57
CA LEU A 55 8.48 4.17 -33.20
C LEU A 55 8.76 5.63 -32.82
N SER A 56 7.89 6.26 -32.03
CA SER A 56 8.17 7.59 -31.48
C SER A 56 9.31 7.45 -30.48
N THR A 57 10.50 7.81 -30.94
CA THR A 57 11.68 7.96 -30.10
C THR A 57 11.68 9.42 -29.65
N CYS A 58 11.35 9.70 -28.39
CA CYS A 58 11.35 11.06 -27.87
C CYS A 58 12.80 11.54 -27.71
N SER A 59 13.33 12.22 -28.71
CA SER A 59 14.50 13.10 -28.55
C SER A 59 14.00 14.49 -28.20
N ALA A 60 14.18 14.90 -26.94
CA ALA A 60 13.79 16.23 -26.48
C ALA A 60 14.72 17.29 -27.10
N SER A 61 14.19 18.09 -28.03
CA SER A 61 14.77 19.38 -28.38
C SER A 61 14.30 20.40 -27.36
N ARG A 62 15.27 21.04 -26.70
CA ARG A 62 15.08 22.07 -25.68
C ARG A 62 14.52 23.33 -26.31
N ASP A 63 13.25 23.63 -26.06
CA ASP A 63 12.70 24.98 -26.16
C ASP A 63 11.73 25.26 -25.01
N GLY A 64 11.93 26.41 -24.38
CA GLY A 64 11.38 26.77 -23.09
C GLY A 64 9.93 27.22 -23.14
N ASN A 65 9.09 26.50 -22.40
CA ASN A 65 8.05 27.04 -21.52
C ASN A 65 7.73 25.93 -20.50
N ALA A 66 8.16 26.12 -19.26
CA ALA A 66 8.10 25.10 -18.21
C ALA A 66 6.67 24.91 -17.68
N SER A 67 5.84 24.18 -18.44
CA SER A 67 4.87 23.28 -17.80
C SER A 67 5.68 22.11 -17.27
N VAL A 68 5.76 21.95 -15.95
CA VAL A 68 6.46 20.82 -15.33
C VAL A 68 5.72 19.54 -15.70
N GLU A 69 6.15 18.91 -16.79
CA GLU A 69 5.76 17.57 -17.17
C GLU A 69 6.31 16.63 -16.09
N THR A 70 5.50 16.42 -15.04
CA THR A 70 5.94 15.72 -13.82
C THR A 70 5.73 14.22 -14.02
N ASP A 71 6.41 13.63 -15.01
CA ASP A 71 6.40 12.19 -15.22
C ASP A 71 7.40 11.52 -14.28
N ALA A 72 6.96 11.19 -13.06
CA ALA A 72 7.79 10.49 -12.10
C ALA A 72 8.08 9.06 -12.60
N PRO A 73 9.35 8.60 -12.58
CA PRO A 73 9.68 7.23 -12.93
C PRO A 73 9.21 6.26 -11.85
N PHE A 74 9.05 4.98 -12.22
CA PHE A 74 8.83 3.92 -11.23
C PHE A 74 10.04 3.83 -10.26
N PRO A 75 9.83 3.80 -8.94
CA PRO A 75 10.92 3.89 -7.96
C PRO A 75 11.83 2.67 -8.00
N ALA A 76 13.13 2.88 -7.77
CA ALA A 76 14.12 1.79 -7.69
C ALA A 76 14.08 1.04 -6.35
N ASP A 77 13.70 1.74 -5.27
CA ASP A 77 13.61 1.22 -3.90
C ASP A 77 12.61 2.04 -3.06
N TYR A 78 12.40 1.64 -1.79
CA TYR A 78 11.49 2.32 -0.88
C TYR A 78 11.94 3.74 -0.51
N SER A 79 13.24 4.04 -0.52
CA SER A 79 13.69 5.40 -0.20
C SER A 79 13.31 6.37 -1.31
N GLU A 80 13.48 5.98 -2.58
CA GLU A 80 13.02 6.76 -3.73
C GLU A 80 11.49 6.87 -3.73
N LEU A 81 10.79 5.77 -3.46
CA LEU A 81 9.33 5.76 -3.33
C LEU A 81 8.84 6.78 -2.31
N LEU A 82 9.42 6.79 -1.11
CA LEU A 82 8.98 7.67 -0.03
C LEU A 82 9.28 9.14 -0.32
N GLU A 83 10.37 9.45 -1.03
CA GLU A 83 10.64 10.82 -1.49
C GLU A 83 9.64 11.25 -2.57
N GLN A 84 9.33 10.38 -3.53
CA GLN A 84 8.29 10.65 -4.53
C GLN A 84 6.92 10.88 -3.87
N ALA A 85 6.53 10.02 -2.93
CA ALA A 85 5.27 10.14 -2.18
C ALA A 85 5.20 11.46 -1.38
N LYS A 86 6.31 11.85 -0.72
CA LYS A 86 6.41 13.15 -0.02
C LYS A 86 6.20 14.32 -0.99
N VAL A 87 6.84 14.29 -2.15
CA VAL A 87 6.68 15.35 -3.16
C VAL A 87 5.22 15.39 -3.65
N ALA A 88 4.64 14.23 -3.96
CA ALA A 88 3.25 14.10 -4.39
C ALA A 88 2.26 14.65 -3.36
N VAL A 89 2.42 14.30 -2.08
CA VAL A 89 1.59 14.83 -0.98
C VAL A 89 1.73 16.35 -0.85
N ASN A 90 2.94 16.88 -0.92
CA ASN A 90 3.16 18.33 -0.85
C ASN A 90 2.48 19.07 -2.02
N LEU A 91 2.51 18.50 -3.23
CA LEU A 91 1.82 19.06 -4.39
C LEU A 91 0.30 18.98 -4.22
N ALA A 92 -0.24 17.84 -3.79
CA ALA A 92 -1.67 17.69 -3.52
C ALA A 92 -2.16 18.64 -2.41
N MET A 93 -1.37 18.87 -1.36
CA MET A 93 -1.69 19.84 -0.32
C MET A 93 -1.70 21.28 -0.85
N LYS A 94 -0.78 21.65 -1.75
CA LYS A 94 -0.79 22.97 -2.42
C LYS A 94 -2.03 23.17 -3.29
N ASP A 95 -2.54 22.08 -3.87
CA ASP A 95 -3.78 22.06 -4.64
C ASP A 95 -5.03 21.90 -3.75
N ASN A 96 -4.90 22.12 -2.43
CA ASN A 96 -5.96 22.07 -1.43
C ASN A 96 -6.67 20.72 -1.30
N ARG A 97 -6.01 19.61 -1.66
CA ARG A 97 -6.54 18.26 -1.41
C ARG A 97 -6.49 17.96 0.09
N GLN A 98 -7.66 17.68 0.68
CA GLN A 98 -7.76 17.37 2.11
C GLN A 98 -7.64 15.89 2.42
N LEU A 99 -8.16 15.04 1.54
CA LEU A 99 -8.28 13.61 1.74
C LEU A 99 -7.40 12.90 0.72
N MET A 100 -6.39 12.19 1.19
CA MET A 100 -5.34 11.62 0.36
C MET A 100 -5.13 10.14 0.67
N GLU A 101 -4.75 9.38 -0.34
CA GLU A 101 -4.42 7.95 -0.25
C GLU A 101 -3.01 7.70 -0.80
N ILE A 102 -2.23 6.96 -0.02
CA ILE A 102 -0.95 6.38 -0.41
C ILE A 102 -1.09 4.87 -0.30
N GLU A 103 -0.82 4.14 -1.38
CA GLU A 103 -0.94 2.68 -1.43
C GLU A 103 0.23 2.09 -2.22
N PHE A 104 0.94 1.13 -1.65
CA PHE A 104 1.99 0.40 -2.34
C PHE A 104 2.30 -0.94 -1.65
N PRO A 105 2.90 -1.92 -2.35
CA PRO A 105 3.25 -3.20 -1.73
C PRO A 105 4.34 -3.03 -0.67
N THR A 106 4.17 -3.68 0.47
CA THR A 106 5.10 -3.65 1.61
C THR A 106 6.07 -4.85 1.62
N ALA A 107 5.69 -5.98 1.02
CA ALA A 107 6.55 -7.17 0.89
C ALA A 107 7.61 -7.07 -0.25
N GLY A 108 7.92 -5.86 -0.71
CA GLY A 108 8.83 -5.56 -1.82
C GLY A 108 8.13 -4.88 -3.00
N LEU A 109 8.81 -3.95 -3.69
CA LEU A 109 8.21 -3.17 -4.80
C LEU A 109 7.66 -4.02 -5.97
N GLY A 110 8.14 -5.25 -6.12
CA GLY A 110 7.67 -6.18 -7.15
C GLY A 110 6.69 -7.24 -6.64
N SER A 111 6.36 -7.23 -5.34
CA SER A 111 5.40 -8.17 -4.77
C SER A 111 3.99 -7.79 -5.19
N VAL A 112 3.10 -8.77 -5.27
CA VAL A 112 1.67 -8.50 -5.51
C VAL A 112 0.88 -8.71 -4.23
N PRO A 113 -0.39 -8.24 -4.17
CA PRO A 113 -1.22 -8.46 -3.00
C PRO A 113 -1.29 -9.95 -2.61
N GLY A 114 -1.03 -10.25 -1.34
CA GLY A 114 -0.99 -11.60 -0.78
C GLY A 114 0.33 -12.35 -0.92
N ASP A 115 1.39 -11.73 -1.45
CA ASP A 115 2.76 -12.28 -1.37
C ASP A 115 3.36 -12.14 0.03
N GLY A 116 2.94 -11.14 0.79
CA GLY A 116 3.31 -10.98 2.19
C GLY A 116 2.39 -11.77 3.12
N GLU A 117 2.89 -12.07 4.31
CA GLU A 117 2.06 -12.52 5.42
C GLU A 117 1.46 -11.29 6.12
N GLY A 118 0.15 -11.26 6.34
CA GLY A 118 -0.54 -10.04 6.79
C GLY A 118 0.04 -9.39 8.05
N GLY A 119 0.55 -10.18 9.00
CA GLY A 119 1.23 -9.65 10.20
C GLY A 119 2.57 -8.95 9.91
N ILE A 120 3.30 -9.44 8.90
CA ILE A 120 4.55 -8.82 8.44
C ILE A 120 4.22 -7.54 7.66
N GLU A 121 3.20 -7.57 6.80
CA GLU A 121 2.80 -6.39 5.99
C GLU A 121 2.42 -5.19 6.85
N MET A 122 1.70 -5.39 7.97
CA MET A 122 1.37 -4.33 8.92
C MET A 122 2.62 -3.76 9.62
N THR A 123 3.54 -4.63 10.04
CA THR A 123 4.80 -4.21 10.68
C THR A 123 5.69 -3.42 9.72
N GLU A 124 5.83 -3.89 8.47
CA GLU A 124 6.56 -3.19 7.42
C GLU A 124 5.89 -1.86 7.06
N SER A 125 4.56 -1.83 6.97
CA SER A 125 3.79 -0.59 6.75
C SER A 125 4.04 0.42 7.87
N MET A 126 4.07 -0.01 9.13
CA MET A 126 4.40 0.84 10.28
C MET A 126 5.81 1.46 10.16
N GLN A 127 6.80 0.66 9.75
CA GLN A 127 8.17 1.16 9.51
C GLN A 127 8.19 2.20 8.39
N LEU A 128 7.54 1.91 7.25
CA LEU A 128 7.49 2.81 6.11
C LEU A 128 6.73 4.11 6.41
N ILE A 129 5.69 4.06 7.26
CA ILE A 129 5.01 5.26 7.77
C ILE A 129 5.94 6.11 8.63
N ARG A 130 6.70 5.51 9.56
CA ARG A 130 7.67 6.24 10.38
C ARG A 130 8.70 6.95 9.51
N GLU A 131 9.25 6.20 8.56
CA GLU A 131 10.21 6.66 7.58
C GLU A 131 9.66 7.77 6.67
N PHE A 132 8.40 7.66 6.25
CA PHE A 132 7.69 8.71 5.52
C PHE A 132 7.58 9.97 6.38
N CYS A 133 7.12 9.83 7.62
CA CYS A 133 6.95 10.91 8.58
C CYS A 133 8.25 11.67 8.82
N ASP A 134 9.38 10.98 8.96
CA ASP A 134 10.70 11.62 9.18
C ASP A 134 11.16 12.46 7.98
N ARG A 135 10.73 12.11 6.77
CA ARG A 135 11.04 12.86 5.54
C ARG A 135 10.03 13.99 5.29
N PHE A 136 8.77 13.77 5.64
CA PHE A 136 7.64 14.63 5.27
C PHE A 136 7.31 15.69 6.32
N ILE A 137 7.36 15.35 7.60
CA ILE A 137 6.91 16.22 8.69
C ILE A 137 8.08 17.08 9.15
N ILE A 138 7.97 18.39 8.90
CA ILE A 138 8.94 19.36 9.43
C ILE A 138 8.86 19.42 10.97
N PRO A 139 9.97 19.70 11.67
CA PRO A 139 10.03 19.67 13.14
C PRO A 139 8.93 20.47 13.84
N GLU A 140 8.54 21.63 13.28
CA GLU A 140 7.51 22.53 13.82
C GLU A 140 6.10 21.92 13.79
N LYS A 141 5.88 20.92 12.93
CA LYS A 141 4.58 20.26 12.74
C LYS A 141 4.49 18.88 13.39
N VAL A 142 5.56 18.39 14.01
CA VAL A 142 5.58 17.08 14.68
C VAL A 142 4.50 16.99 15.75
N THR A 143 4.38 18.00 16.61
CA THR A 143 3.37 18.05 17.67
C THR A 143 1.96 18.38 17.17
N ARG A 144 1.82 18.74 15.89
CA ARG A 144 0.54 19.00 15.21
C ARG A 144 0.11 17.87 14.28
N THR A 145 0.91 16.80 14.21
CA THR A 145 0.61 15.61 13.42
C THR A 145 0.23 14.48 14.35
N ARG A 146 -0.90 13.83 14.07
CA ARG A 146 -1.38 12.66 14.80
C ARG A 146 -1.53 11.46 13.87
N ILE A 147 -0.97 10.34 14.32
CA ILE A 147 -1.04 9.06 13.62
C ILE A 147 -2.06 8.18 14.33
N PHE A 148 -3.05 7.70 13.60
CA PHE A 148 -4.04 6.75 14.06
C PHE A 148 -3.67 5.35 13.57
N PHE A 149 -3.42 4.45 14.50
CA PHE A 149 -3.31 3.01 14.25
C PHE A 149 -4.68 2.33 14.30
N PRO A 150 -4.82 1.12 13.75
CA PRO A 150 -6.08 0.37 13.83
C PRO A 150 -6.57 0.24 15.28
N GLU A 151 -5.70 -0.25 16.18
CA GLU A 151 -6.08 -0.57 17.55
C GLU A 151 -5.11 -0.07 18.62
N ALA A 152 -5.58 -0.03 19.88
CA ALA A 152 -4.79 0.41 21.03
C ALA A 152 -3.50 -0.41 21.24
N ASN A 153 -3.58 -1.74 21.06
CA ASN A 153 -2.41 -2.61 21.21
C ASN A 153 -1.31 -2.28 20.19
N GLU A 154 -1.70 -1.87 18.98
CA GLU A 154 -0.74 -1.45 17.96
C GLU A 154 -0.06 -0.13 18.29
N VAL A 155 -0.78 0.79 18.95
CA VAL A 155 -0.17 2.03 19.46
C VAL A 155 0.88 1.71 20.51
N ASP A 156 0.58 0.81 21.43
CA ASP A 156 1.53 0.42 22.48
C ASP A 156 2.76 -0.27 21.88
N PHE A 157 2.55 -1.17 20.91
CA PHE A 157 3.64 -1.78 20.15
C PHE A 157 4.47 -0.73 19.40
N ALA A 158 3.82 0.20 18.69
CA ALA A 158 4.49 1.26 17.93
C ALA A 158 5.36 2.14 18.84
N ARG A 159 4.84 2.55 20.00
CA ARG A 159 5.57 3.35 21.01
C ARG A 159 6.81 2.62 21.55
N GLN A 160 6.73 1.30 21.71
CA GLN A 160 7.83 0.50 22.24
C GLN A 160 8.86 0.10 21.17
N SER A 161 8.49 0.18 19.88
CA SER A 161 9.30 -0.26 18.75
C SER A 161 9.64 0.89 17.80
N VAL A 162 8.99 0.94 16.63
CA VAL A 162 9.31 1.80 15.47
C VAL A 162 9.22 3.29 15.80
N PHE A 163 8.31 3.69 16.69
CA PHE A 163 8.12 5.08 17.12
C PHE A 163 8.74 5.39 18.47
N SER A 164 9.61 4.51 18.99
CA SER A 164 10.34 4.78 20.23
C SER A 164 11.16 6.07 20.12
N GLY A 165 11.02 6.95 21.10
CA GLY A 165 11.67 8.27 21.12
C GLY A 165 11.07 9.32 20.16
N SER A 166 10.03 8.98 19.39
CA SER A 166 9.35 9.94 18.52
C SER A 166 8.47 10.91 19.32
N SER A 167 8.43 12.18 18.91
CA SER A 167 7.51 13.18 19.46
C SER A 167 6.16 13.22 18.71
N LEU A 168 5.96 12.35 17.72
CA LEU A 168 4.69 12.24 17.00
C LEU A 168 3.58 11.77 17.94
N LYS A 169 2.39 12.37 17.81
CA LYS A 169 1.22 11.95 18.58
C LYS A 169 0.68 10.66 17.99
N LEU A 170 0.61 9.60 18.78
CA LEU A 170 0.05 8.31 18.36
C LEU A 170 -1.27 8.04 19.10
N ASP A 171 -2.29 7.64 18.36
CA ASP A 171 -3.64 7.31 18.82
C ASP A 171 -4.17 6.14 18.00
N TYR A 172 -5.40 5.71 18.25
CA TYR A 172 -6.01 4.56 17.57
C TYR A 172 -7.46 4.79 17.15
N LEU A 173 -7.91 4.04 16.14
CA LEU A 173 -9.28 4.10 15.61
C LEU A 173 -10.25 3.31 16.50
N THR A 174 -9.95 2.04 16.77
CA THR A 174 -10.82 1.13 17.52
C THR A 174 -10.16 0.65 18.81
N LYS A 175 -10.91 0.56 19.90
CA LYS A 175 -10.42 -0.11 21.10
C LYS A 175 -10.78 -1.59 20.95
N PRO A 176 -9.85 -2.54 21.14
CA PRO A 176 -10.24 -3.93 21.29
C PRO A 176 -10.98 -4.05 22.63
N SER A 177 -12.29 -4.07 22.61
CA SER A 177 -13.04 -4.34 23.83
C SER A 177 -13.24 -5.85 23.91
N PHE A 178 -12.61 -6.53 24.88
CA PHE A 178 -12.96 -7.91 25.25
C PHE A 178 -14.46 -8.10 25.61
N PHE A 179 -15.20 -7.00 25.76
CA PHE A 179 -16.66 -6.93 25.94
C PHE A 179 -17.46 -6.65 24.65
N GLU A 180 -16.81 -6.48 23.48
CA GLU A 180 -17.51 -6.30 22.20
C GLU A 180 -18.29 -7.56 21.79
N ASP A 181 -17.87 -8.74 22.24
CA ASP A 181 -18.64 -9.98 22.14
C ASP A 181 -19.90 -10.00 23.04
N PHE A 182 -20.07 -9.01 23.94
CA PHE A 182 -21.17 -8.93 24.91
C PHE A 182 -22.06 -7.67 24.82
N GLY A 183 -21.90 -6.84 23.79
CA GLY A 183 -22.91 -5.84 23.42
C GLY A 183 -23.00 -4.56 24.28
N PHE A 184 -21.99 -4.25 25.10
CA PHE A 184 -21.89 -2.96 25.81
C PHE A 184 -20.79 -2.10 25.18
N VAL A 185 -21.18 -1.11 24.37
CA VAL A 185 -20.23 -0.25 23.63
C VAL A 185 -20.09 1.10 24.32
N GLU A 186 -18.93 1.37 24.92
CA GLU A 186 -18.50 2.75 25.17
C GLU A 186 -17.83 3.27 23.90
N LYS A 187 -18.65 3.81 22.99
CA LYS A 187 -18.18 4.31 21.69
C LYS A 187 -17.41 5.62 21.92
N VAL A 188 -16.08 5.54 21.98
CA VAL A 188 -15.24 6.76 22.05
C VAL A 188 -15.36 7.49 20.72
N LYS A 189 -15.85 8.74 20.74
CA LYS A 189 -15.99 9.55 19.53
C LYS A 189 -14.62 10.02 19.05
N MET A 190 -14.44 10.15 17.74
CA MET A 190 -13.18 10.64 17.18
C MET A 190 -12.93 12.11 17.56
N SER A 191 -14.00 12.90 17.71
CA SER A 191 -13.94 14.26 18.26
C SER A 191 -13.21 14.35 19.61
N ASP A 192 -13.30 13.32 20.45
CA ASP A 192 -12.74 13.34 21.81
C ASP A 192 -11.23 12.98 21.81
N ARG A 193 -10.75 12.37 20.72
CA ARG A 193 -9.34 11.97 20.53
C ARG A 193 -8.51 13.04 19.82
N VAL A 194 -9.16 13.81 18.96
CA VAL A 194 -8.54 14.89 18.21
C VAL A 194 -8.43 16.14 19.07
N LYS A 195 -7.30 16.86 18.95
CA LYS A 195 -7.11 18.15 19.60
C LYS A 195 -7.23 19.30 18.61
N THR A 196 -7.55 20.48 19.10
CA THR A 196 -7.77 21.66 18.24
C THR A 196 -6.51 22.04 17.46
N GLU A 197 -5.32 21.87 18.05
CA GLU A 197 -4.03 22.16 17.44
C GLU A 197 -3.54 21.12 16.42
N ASP A 198 -4.22 19.99 16.27
CA ASP A 198 -3.86 19.00 15.25
C ASP A 198 -4.15 19.57 13.85
N GLU A 199 -3.20 19.46 12.93
CA GLU A 199 -3.29 19.95 11.54
C GLU A 199 -3.31 18.81 10.52
N LEU A 200 -2.65 17.70 10.84
CA LEU A 200 -2.49 16.56 9.95
C LEU A 200 -2.83 15.26 10.68
N PHE A 201 -3.69 14.47 10.04
CA PHE A 201 -3.98 13.10 10.45
C PHE A 201 -3.40 12.12 9.45
N LEU A 202 -2.65 11.14 9.94
CA LEU A 202 -2.21 9.99 9.15
C LEU A 202 -2.87 8.74 9.73
N VAL A 203 -3.58 7.98 8.90
CA VAL A 203 -4.21 6.74 9.30
C VAL A 203 -3.39 5.58 8.74
N ALA A 204 -2.89 4.76 9.64
CA ALA A 204 -2.07 3.60 9.34
C ALA A 204 -2.97 2.40 9.02
N TYR A 205 -2.89 1.93 7.78
CA TYR A 205 -3.39 0.64 7.28
C TYR A 205 -4.74 0.15 7.86
N PRO A 206 -5.84 0.92 7.69
CA PRO A 206 -7.16 0.59 8.27
C PRO A 206 -7.92 -0.51 7.49
N TYR A 207 -7.32 -1.69 7.30
CA TYR A 207 -7.88 -2.77 6.49
C TYR A 207 -8.11 -4.10 7.22
N PHE A 208 -7.65 -4.26 8.46
CA PHE A 208 -7.79 -5.54 9.16
C PHE A 208 -9.26 -5.78 9.55
N ASN A 209 -9.91 -4.75 10.09
CA ASN A 209 -11.32 -4.76 10.42
C ASN A 209 -12.09 -3.71 9.61
N VAL A 210 -13.23 -4.11 9.02
CA VAL A 210 -14.11 -3.21 8.27
C VAL A 210 -14.64 -2.02 9.09
N ASN A 211 -14.64 -2.12 10.41
CA ASN A 211 -15.00 -1.00 11.29
C ASN A 211 -13.96 0.11 11.28
N GLU A 212 -12.67 -0.18 11.02
CA GLU A 212 -11.60 0.81 11.00
C GLU A 212 -11.88 1.89 9.96
N ILE A 213 -12.14 1.50 8.70
CA ILE A 213 -12.44 2.46 7.64
C ILE A 213 -13.74 3.26 7.89
N LEU A 214 -14.71 2.69 8.62
CA LEU A 214 -15.91 3.42 9.04
C LEU A 214 -15.58 4.50 10.07
N VAL A 215 -14.67 4.21 11.00
CA VAL A 215 -14.16 5.19 11.97
C VAL A 215 -13.31 6.26 11.27
N VAL A 216 -12.60 5.92 10.20
CA VAL A 216 -11.88 6.91 9.38
C VAL A 216 -12.85 7.89 8.70
N GLU A 217 -14.00 7.41 8.21
CA GLU A 217 -15.05 8.28 7.68
C GLU A 217 -15.61 9.21 8.78
N GLU A 218 -15.81 8.70 9.99
CA GLU A 218 -16.23 9.49 11.16
C GLU A 218 -15.18 10.56 11.51
N LEU A 219 -13.90 10.20 11.59
CA LEU A 219 -12.79 11.12 11.79
C LEU A 219 -12.76 12.22 10.73
N TYR A 220 -12.95 11.88 9.45
CA TYR A 220 -13.03 12.86 8.38
C TYR A 220 -14.19 13.83 8.59
N LYS A 221 -15.40 13.32 8.85
CA LYS A 221 -16.61 14.15 9.04
C LYS A 221 -16.52 15.07 10.25
N GLU A 222 -15.95 14.59 11.36
CA GLU A 222 -15.93 15.31 12.63
C GLU A 222 -14.73 16.26 12.76
N ALA A 223 -13.57 15.91 12.20
CA ALA A 223 -12.33 16.63 12.45
C ALA A 223 -11.73 17.31 11.21
N VAL A 224 -12.05 16.88 9.99
CA VAL A 224 -11.36 17.30 8.76
C VAL A 224 -12.26 18.15 7.88
N LEU A 225 -13.46 17.65 7.60
CA LEU A 225 -14.44 18.31 6.75
C LEU A 225 -14.72 19.73 7.26
N ASN A 226 -14.72 20.71 6.36
CA ASN A 226 -14.90 22.14 6.66
C ASN A 226 -13.80 22.78 7.54
N THR A 227 -12.63 22.15 7.64
CA THR A 227 -11.44 22.73 8.30
C THR A 227 -10.28 22.83 7.31
N GLU A 228 -9.13 23.35 7.74
CA GLU A 228 -7.89 23.29 6.94
C GLU A 228 -7.11 21.98 7.13
N ARG A 229 -7.54 21.11 8.06
CA ARG A 229 -6.83 19.88 8.38
C ARG A 229 -6.79 18.94 7.18
N LYS A 230 -5.77 18.09 7.15
CA LYS A 230 -5.55 17.10 6.10
C LYS A 230 -5.57 15.69 6.69
N LEU A 231 -6.04 14.72 5.91
CA LEU A 231 -6.09 13.31 6.27
C LEU A 231 -5.45 12.47 5.18
N ILE A 232 -4.45 11.67 5.55
CA ILE A 232 -3.74 10.74 4.67
C ILE A 232 -4.04 9.33 5.16
N ILE A 233 -4.53 8.46 4.28
CA ILE A 233 -4.61 7.02 4.53
C ILE A 233 -3.40 6.36 3.88
N PHE A 234 -2.71 5.51 4.65
CA PHE A 234 -1.49 4.85 4.22
C PHE A 234 -1.70 3.33 4.19
N ASN A 235 -1.54 2.70 3.03
CA ASN A 235 -1.72 1.26 2.78
C ASN A 235 -3.04 0.74 3.34
N GLY A 236 -4.16 1.31 2.89
CA GLY A 236 -5.50 1.02 3.43
C GLY A 236 -6.26 -0.09 2.71
N GLU A 237 -5.67 -0.74 1.71
CA GLU A 237 -6.31 -1.77 0.87
C GLU A 237 -7.71 -1.36 0.35
N LEU A 238 -7.90 -0.07 0.05
CA LEU A 238 -9.22 0.49 -0.26
C LEU A 238 -9.83 -0.13 -1.53
N ASP A 239 -9.01 -0.73 -2.39
CA ASP A 239 -9.47 -1.45 -3.58
C ASP A 239 -10.30 -2.69 -3.26
N ARG A 240 -10.13 -3.32 -2.09
CA ARG A 240 -11.05 -4.38 -1.62
C ARG A 240 -12.48 -3.84 -1.52
N ILE A 241 -12.62 -2.63 -0.99
CA ILE A 241 -13.92 -1.97 -0.85
C ILE A 241 -14.41 -1.49 -2.22
N ARG A 242 -13.56 -0.84 -3.03
CA ARG A 242 -13.92 -0.31 -4.36
C ARG A 242 -14.33 -1.41 -5.34
N SER A 243 -13.69 -2.58 -5.28
CA SER A 243 -13.97 -3.72 -6.16
C SER A 243 -15.25 -4.49 -5.80
N GLY A 244 -15.89 -4.16 -4.66
CA GLY A 244 -17.08 -4.83 -4.20
C GLY A 244 -16.81 -6.19 -3.54
N TYR A 245 -15.60 -6.40 -3.00
CA TYR A 245 -15.28 -7.59 -2.18
C TYR A 245 -16.28 -7.80 -1.05
N TYR A 246 -16.77 -6.71 -0.46
CA TYR A 246 -17.83 -6.71 0.54
C TYR A 246 -19.19 -6.42 -0.13
N PRO A 247 -20.08 -7.41 -0.28
CA PRO A 247 -21.36 -7.19 -0.94
C PRO A 247 -22.24 -6.20 -0.15
N PRO A 248 -22.77 -5.13 -0.79
CA PRO A 248 -23.54 -4.09 -0.07
C PRO A 248 -24.77 -4.59 0.66
N PHE A 249 -25.35 -5.73 0.25
CA PHE A 249 -26.49 -6.34 0.95
C PHE A 249 -26.12 -6.79 2.38
N PHE A 250 -24.91 -7.31 2.58
CA PHE A 250 -24.41 -7.74 3.89
C PHE A 250 -23.65 -6.61 4.61
N TYR A 251 -23.02 -5.70 3.85
CA TYR A 251 -22.21 -4.60 4.38
C TYR A 251 -22.70 -3.24 3.85
N PRO A 252 -23.92 -2.80 4.21
CA PRO A 252 -24.53 -1.60 3.65
C PRO A 252 -23.74 -0.33 3.93
N LYS A 253 -23.07 -0.26 5.10
CA LYS A 253 -22.20 0.88 5.45
C LYS A 253 -20.99 0.98 4.51
N LEU A 254 -20.32 -0.14 4.21
CA LEU A 254 -19.21 -0.16 3.25
C LEU A 254 -19.68 0.14 1.83
N GLY A 255 -20.85 -0.38 1.44
CA GLY A 255 -21.48 -0.04 0.16
C GLY A 255 -21.88 1.43 0.04
N ALA A 256 -22.07 2.14 1.16
CA ALA A 256 -22.24 3.58 1.17
C ALA A 256 -20.89 4.30 0.99
N LEU A 257 -19.82 3.85 1.67
CA LEU A 257 -18.47 4.44 1.55
C LEU A 257 -18.00 4.51 0.10
N THR A 258 -18.24 3.48 -0.71
CA THR A 258 -17.85 3.47 -2.14
C THR A 258 -18.53 4.55 -2.97
N LYS A 259 -19.66 5.09 -2.49
CA LYS A 259 -20.44 6.13 -3.17
C LYS A 259 -20.19 7.52 -2.58
N THR A 260 -19.87 7.60 -1.29
CA THR A 260 -19.79 8.89 -0.57
C THR A 260 -18.37 9.28 -0.19
N PHE A 261 -17.59 8.38 0.42
CA PHE A 261 -16.31 8.70 1.05
C PHE A 261 -15.11 8.44 0.13
N LEU A 262 -15.02 7.23 -0.43
CA LEU A 262 -13.88 6.82 -1.26
C LEU A 262 -13.73 7.66 -2.54
N PRO A 263 -14.81 8.10 -3.23
CA PRO A 263 -14.68 8.96 -4.41
C PRO A 263 -14.12 10.36 -4.11
N MET A 264 -14.13 10.81 -2.84
CA MET A 264 -13.56 12.10 -2.45
C MET A 264 -12.04 12.04 -2.23
N MET A 265 -11.45 10.84 -2.19
CA MET A 265 -10.01 10.68 -1.96
C MET A 265 -9.21 11.01 -3.21
N GLU A 266 -8.14 11.78 -3.03
CA GLU A 266 -7.12 11.91 -4.05
C GLU A 266 -6.04 10.84 -3.82
N THR A 267 -5.90 9.89 -4.76
CA THR A 267 -4.80 8.94 -4.71
C THR A 267 -3.51 9.64 -5.14
N VAL A 268 -2.68 9.99 -4.16
CA VAL A 268 -1.47 10.80 -4.37
C VAL A 268 -0.27 9.96 -4.78
N TYR A 269 -0.20 8.72 -4.30
CA TYR A 269 0.86 7.78 -4.67
C TYR A 269 0.32 6.35 -4.66
N TYR A 270 0.54 5.61 -5.73
CA TYR A 270 -0.08 4.30 -5.91
C TYR A 270 0.82 3.33 -6.67
N ILE A 271 0.98 2.11 -6.15
CA ILE A 271 1.59 0.98 -6.85
C ILE A 271 0.72 -0.26 -6.62
N HIS A 272 0.26 -0.88 -7.70
CA HIS A 272 -0.39 -2.18 -7.67
C HIS A 272 0.16 -3.09 -8.75
N ASN A 273 0.71 -4.23 -8.33
CA ASN A 273 1.33 -5.19 -9.24
C ASN A 273 0.35 -6.31 -9.62
N PHE A 274 0.36 -6.67 -10.89
CA PHE A 274 -0.44 -7.75 -11.47
C PHE A 274 0.45 -8.93 -11.82
N LYS A 275 0.08 -10.13 -11.37
CA LYS A 275 0.71 -11.40 -11.75
C LYS A 275 0.23 -11.89 -13.12
N GLY A 276 1.00 -12.83 -13.68
CA GLY A 276 0.62 -13.60 -14.86
C GLY A 276 1.55 -13.38 -16.04
N ARG A 277 1.28 -14.09 -17.15
CA ARG A 277 2.08 -14.04 -18.38
C ARG A 277 2.22 -12.60 -18.93
N ASN A 278 1.16 -11.81 -18.80
CA ASN A 278 1.11 -10.41 -19.22
C ASN A 278 1.11 -9.46 -18.00
N GLY A 279 1.79 -9.84 -16.91
CA GLY A 279 1.86 -9.02 -15.70
C GLY A 279 2.39 -7.61 -15.95
N GLY A 280 2.12 -6.73 -14.99
CA GLY A 280 2.47 -5.32 -15.06
C GLY A 280 2.15 -4.60 -13.76
N THR A 281 2.24 -3.29 -13.77
CA THR A 281 2.07 -2.46 -12.58
C THR A 281 1.19 -1.27 -12.92
N LEU A 282 0.09 -1.09 -12.18
CA LEU A 282 -0.64 0.17 -12.16
C LEU A 282 0.11 1.12 -11.22
N PHE A 283 0.52 2.27 -11.74
CA PHE A 283 1.33 3.24 -11.04
C PHE A 283 0.71 4.64 -11.13
N ARG A 284 0.79 5.39 -10.04
CA ARG A 284 0.51 6.84 -10.03
C ARG A 284 1.42 7.56 -9.05
N CYS A 285 1.87 8.74 -9.47
CA CYS A 285 2.52 9.73 -8.61
C CYS A 285 1.93 11.09 -8.96
N TYR A 286 1.19 11.71 -8.03
CA TYR A 286 0.54 13.00 -8.24
C TYR A 286 1.56 14.11 -8.53
N PRO A 287 1.27 15.06 -9.45
CA PRO A 287 0.03 15.26 -10.22
C PRO A 287 -0.06 14.44 -11.52
N GLY A 288 0.88 13.51 -11.73
CA GLY A 288 0.94 12.70 -12.93
C GLY A 288 -0.31 11.80 -13.12
N PRO A 289 -0.53 11.34 -14.37
CA PRO A 289 -1.63 10.46 -14.71
C PRO A 289 -1.41 9.05 -14.17
N TRP A 290 -2.45 8.23 -14.24
CA TRP A 290 -2.36 6.79 -14.02
C TRP A 290 -1.66 6.13 -15.19
N LYS A 291 -0.67 5.29 -14.89
CA LYS A 291 0.11 4.56 -15.90
C LYS A 291 0.04 3.07 -15.65
N VAL A 292 -0.12 2.29 -16.72
CA VAL A 292 0.08 0.84 -16.69
C VAL A 292 1.46 0.57 -17.26
N LEU A 293 2.36 0.09 -16.40
CA LEU A 293 3.76 -0.14 -16.72
C LEU A 293 4.03 -1.64 -16.88
N ARG A 294 4.93 -2.00 -17.80
CA ARG A 294 5.47 -3.36 -17.91
C ARG A 294 6.97 -3.34 -17.73
N ARG A 295 7.47 -4.21 -16.85
CA ARG A 295 8.89 -4.39 -16.63
C ARG A 295 9.49 -5.16 -17.81
N VAL A 296 10.51 -4.58 -18.45
CA VAL A 296 11.22 -5.17 -19.61
C VAL A 296 12.68 -5.51 -19.30
N GLY A 297 13.14 -5.20 -18.10
CA GLY A 297 14.49 -5.52 -17.64
C GLY A 297 14.69 -5.13 -16.17
N PRO A 298 15.92 -5.24 -15.65
CA PRO A 298 16.27 -4.70 -14.35
C PRO A 298 16.00 -3.19 -14.32
N ARG A 299 15.10 -2.74 -13.44
CA ARG A 299 14.74 -1.32 -13.26
C ARG A 299 14.26 -0.59 -14.52
N LYS A 300 13.87 -1.32 -15.57
CA LYS A 300 13.39 -0.73 -16.83
C LYS A 300 11.92 -1.05 -17.03
N TYR A 301 11.13 0.00 -17.13
CA TYR A 301 9.69 -0.05 -17.34
C TYR A 301 9.33 0.61 -18.68
N VAL A 302 8.31 0.07 -19.33
CA VAL A 302 7.67 0.67 -20.51
C VAL A 302 6.24 1.00 -20.14
N CYS A 303 5.80 2.22 -20.43
CA CYS A 303 4.40 2.62 -20.29
C CYS A 303 3.59 2.00 -21.42
N LEU A 304 2.60 1.19 -21.07
CA LEU A 304 1.68 0.54 -22.01
C LEU A 304 0.42 1.36 -22.24
N HIS A 305 -0.05 2.04 -21.20
CA HIS A 305 -1.29 2.82 -21.21
C HIS A 305 -1.21 3.93 -20.17
N GLU A 306 -1.86 5.05 -20.46
CA GLU A 306 -1.90 6.22 -19.60
C GLU A 306 -3.29 6.87 -19.64
N GLN A 307 -3.82 7.26 -18.48
CA GLN A 307 -5.10 7.97 -18.37
C GLN A 307 -5.19 8.84 -17.12
N ASN A 308 -6.08 9.84 -17.14
CA ASN A 308 -6.22 10.79 -16.03
C ASN A 308 -7.06 10.25 -14.86
N SER A 309 -8.06 9.42 -15.13
CA SER A 309 -8.92 8.81 -14.11
C SER A 309 -8.39 7.46 -13.66
N MET A 310 -8.60 7.10 -12.39
CA MET A 310 -8.20 5.78 -11.88
C MET A 310 -8.92 4.66 -12.66
N PRO A 311 -8.19 3.75 -13.35
CA PRO A 311 -8.79 2.57 -13.94
C PRO A 311 -9.19 1.58 -12.84
N SER A 312 -10.19 0.75 -13.12
CA SER A 312 -10.47 -0.37 -12.20
C SER A 312 -9.40 -1.45 -12.31
N LEU A 313 -9.12 -2.17 -11.22
CA LEU A 313 -8.17 -3.30 -11.28
C LEU A 313 -8.60 -4.36 -12.31
N LYS A 314 -9.91 -4.55 -12.49
CA LYS A 314 -10.49 -5.45 -13.49
C LYS A 314 -10.18 -5.00 -14.92
N GLU A 315 -10.36 -3.72 -15.22
CA GLU A 315 -10.04 -3.11 -16.52
C GLU A 315 -8.55 -3.28 -16.85
N VAL A 316 -7.66 -2.99 -15.90
CA VAL A 316 -6.22 -3.17 -16.10
C VAL A 316 -5.88 -4.63 -16.39
N ALA A 317 -6.41 -5.57 -15.58
CA ALA A 317 -6.09 -6.99 -15.68
C ALA A 317 -6.67 -7.67 -16.92
N LEU A 318 -7.89 -7.29 -17.36
CA LEU A 318 -8.62 -8.00 -18.40
C LEU A 318 -8.57 -7.31 -19.77
N GLU A 319 -8.36 -6.00 -19.82
CA GLU A 319 -8.44 -5.22 -21.05
C GLU A 319 -7.08 -4.63 -21.43
N ILE A 320 -6.43 -3.92 -20.51
CA ILE A 320 -5.19 -3.18 -20.83
C ILE A 320 -3.99 -4.13 -20.96
N LEU A 321 -3.70 -4.90 -19.90
CA LEU A 321 -2.52 -5.78 -19.88
C LEU A 321 -2.56 -6.88 -20.95
N PRO A 322 -3.69 -7.53 -21.24
CA PRO A 322 -3.75 -8.55 -22.30
C PRO A 322 -3.65 -8.01 -23.72
N SER A 323 -4.05 -6.75 -23.95
CA SER A 323 -4.06 -6.13 -25.29
C SER A 323 -2.70 -5.53 -25.70
N ALA A 324 -1.77 -5.42 -24.75
CA ALA A 324 -0.47 -4.77 -24.90
C ALA A 324 0.67 -5.76 -25.16
#